data_AF-A0A3D3CGX5-F1
#
_entry.id   AF-A0A3D3CGX5-F1
#
_cell.length_a   1.000
_cell.length_b   1.000
_cell.length_c   1.000
_cell.angle_alpha   90.00
_cell.angle_beta   90.00
_cell.angle_gamma   90.00
#
_symmetry.space_group_name_H-M   'P 1'
#
loop_
_entity.id
_entity.type
_entity.pdbx_description
1 polymer ?
#
loop_
_entity_poly.entity_id
_entity_poly.type
_entity_poly.pdbx_seq_one_letter_code
_entity_poly.pdbx_strand_id
1 'polypeptide(L)'
;MALTEEAFRKADVRIWVVDGSLPLDDRDRALADRLSGLPHVVAVNKSDLTKGRCDDGRTTDEAIADLLPVSAVLSISAKQGVGVDPLKDAIV
;
A
#
# COMPACT_ATOMS: atom_id res chain seq x y z
N MET A 1 -20.02 -5.80 7.14
CA MET A 1 -18.96 -6.84 7.19
C MET A 1 -19.01 -7.79 5.99
N ALA A 2 -20.18 -8.27 5.53
CA ALA A 2 -20.25 -9.26 4.43
C ALA A 2 -19.79 -8.75 3.04
N LEU A 3 -20.06 -7.49 2.70
CA LEU A 3 -19.70 -6.92 1.38
C LEU A 3 -18.19 -6.81 1.15
N THR A 4 -17.43 -6.50 2.20
CA THR A 4 -15.96 -6.32 2.11
C THR A 4 -15.25 -7.63 1.83
N GLU A 5 -15.66 -8.72 2.48
CA GLU A 5 -15.06 -10.05 2.29
C GLU A 5 -15.44 -10.67 0.94
N GLU A 6 -16.66 -10.44 0.47
CA GLU A 6 -17.09 -10.93 -0.83
C GLU A 6 -16.40 -10.16 -1.98
N ALA A 7 -16.28 -8.83 -1.85
CA ALA A 7 -15.49 -8.02 -2.78
C ALA A 7 -14.01 -8.45 -2.76
N PHE A 8 -13.45 -8.70 -1.58
CA PHE A 8 -12.08 -9.19 -1.45
C PHE A 8 -11.88 -10.54 -2.11
N ARG A 9 -12.85 -11.47 -2.08
CA ARG A 9 -12.73 -12.77 -2.76
C ARG A 9 -12.92 -12.70 -4.27
N LYS A 10 -13.85 -11.88 -4.75
CA LYS A 10 -14.20 -11.77 -6.18
C LYS A 10 -13.24 -10.89 -6.99
N ALA A 11 -12.40 -10.08 -6.33
CA ALA A 11 -11.50 -9.17 -7.03
C ALA A 11 -10.42 -9.90 -7.84
N ASP A 12 -10.25 -9.49 -9.10
CA ASP A 12 -9.13 -9.91 -9.95
C ASP A 12 -7.80 -9.31 -9.44
N VAL A 13 -7.83 -8.04 -9.02
CA VAL A 13 -6.68 -7.31 -8.45
C VAL A 13 -7.12 -6.53 -7.21
N ARG A 14 -6.30 -6.54 -6.15
CA ARG A 14 -6.55 -5.82 -4.89
C ARG A 14 -5.57 -4.67 -4.73
N ILE A 15 -6.06 -3.51 -4.29
CA ILE A 15 -5.22 -2.34 -4.03
C ILE A 15 -5.17 -2.14 -2.51
N TRP A 16 -3.97 -2.24 -1.94
CA TRP A 16 -3.76 -1.91 -0.54
C TRP A 16 -3.16 -0.52 -0.42
N VAL A 17 -3.92 0.41 0.13
CA VAL A 17 -3.45 1.78 0.37
C VAL A 17 -2.94 1.88 1.80
N VAL A 18 -1.65 2.18 1.96
CA VAL A 18 -0.97 2.32 3.24
C VAL A 18 -0.67 3.79 3.51
N ASP A 19 -0.71 4.22 4.77
CA ASP A 19 -0.33 5.57 5.16
C ASP A 19 1.17 5.66 5.44
N GLY A 20 1.93 6.26 4.51
CA GLY A 20 3.37 6.47 4.64
C GLY A 20 3.79 7.42 5.77
N SER A 21 2.84 8.11 6.42
CA SER A 21 3.13 8.95 7.59
C SER A 21 3.12 8.20 8.93
N LEU A 22 2.75 6.92 8.95
CA LEU A 22 2.64 6.10 10.15
C LEU A 22 3.46 4.80 10.04
N PRO A 23 3.83 4.19 11.18
CA PRO A 23 4.47 2.86 11.17
C PRO A 23 3.48 1.78 10.80
N LEU A 24 4.00 0.71 10.20
CA LEU A 24 3.26 -0.54 10.04
C LEU A 24 2.92 -1.14 11.40
N ASP A 25 1.63 -1.37 11.65
CA ASP A 25 1.13 -2.04 12.84
C ASP A 25 0.88 -3.55 12.60
N ASP A 26 0.48 -4.28 13.63
CA ASP A 26 0.20 -5.73 13.51
C ASP A 26 -0.95 -6.04 12.56
N ARG A 27 -1.90 -5.11 12.37
CA ARG A 27 -3.02 -5.26 11.43
C ARG A 27 -2.53 -5.10 10.00
N ASP A 28 -1.60 -4.19 9.75
CA ASP A 28 -0.95 -4.04 8.44
C ASP A 28 -0.21 -5.32 8.05
N ARG A 29 0.52 -5.93 9.00
CA ARG A 29 1.19 -7.22 8.79
C ARG A 29 0.21 -8.35 8.48
N ALA A 30 -0.89 -8.44 9.23
CA ALA A 30 -1.93 -9.44 8.98
C ALA A 30 -2.61 -9.24 7.62
N LEU A 31 -2.77 -7.99 7.17
CA LEU A 31 -3.34 -7.70 5.86
C LEU A 31 -2.37 -8.02 4.72
N ALA A 32 -1.08 -7.71 4.90
CA ALA A 32 -0.03 -8.08 3.96
C ALA A 32 0.08 -9.60 3.77
N ASP A 33 0.04 -10.37 4.86
CA ASP A 33 0.07 -11.84 4.80
C ASP A 33 -1.12 -12.38 3.96
N ARG A 34 -2.32 -11.83 4.17
CA ARG A 34 -3.52 -12.16 3.37
C ARG A 34 -3.40 -11.78 1.90
N LEU A 35 -2.62 -10.75 1.56
CA LEU A 35 -2.43 -10.26 0.19
C LEU A 35 -1.32 -11.00 -0.55
N SER A 36 -0.30 -11.50 0.15
CA SER A 36 0.90 -12.12 -0.42
C SER A 36 0.60 -13.24 -1.44
N GLY A 37 -0.50 -13.97 -1.26
CA GLY A 37 -0.94 -15.06 -2.14
C GLY A 37 -1.92 -14.66 -3.25
N LEU A 38 -2.25 -13.38 -3.40
CA LEU A 38 -3.27 -12.88 -4.32
C LEU A 38 -2.70 -11.77 -5.23
N PRO A 39 -3.21 -11.56 -6.45
CA PRO A 39 -2.80 -10.42 -7.27
C PRO A 39 -3.14 -9.10 -6.56
N HIS A 40 -2.11 -8.28 -6.31
CA HIS A 40 -2.29 -7.03 -5.60
C HIS A 40 -1.24 -5.97 -5.95
N VAL A 41 -1.61 -4.71 -5.66
CA VAL A 41 -0.77 -3.51 -5.79
C VAL A 41 -0.80 -2.78 -4.46
N VAL A 42 0.35 -2.33 -3.98
CA VAL A 42 0.47 -1.54 -2.74
C VAL A 42 0.68 -0.08 -3.10
N ALA A 43 -0.15 0.81 -2.55
CA ALA A 43 -0.05 2.24 -2.74
C ALA A 43 0.30 2.92 -1.41
N VAL A 44 1.54 3.39 -1.28
CA VAL A 44 2.01 4.13 -0.09
C VAL A 44 1.60 5.59 -0.24
N ASN A 45 0.55 5.98 0.47
CA ASN A 45 -0.02 7.32 0.46
C ASN A 45 0.74 8.29 1.36
N LYS A 46 0.65 9.59 1.05
CA LYS A 46 1.36 10.70 1.72
C LYS A 46 2.88 10.64 1.58
N SER A 47 3.37 10.17 0.45
CA SER A 47 4.80 10.16 0.11
C SER A 47 5.45 11.57 0.06
N ASP A 48 4.66 12.63 0.13
CA ASP A 48 5.13 14.00 0.29
C ASP A 48 5.62 14.32 1.70
N LEU A 49 5.09 13.65 2.72
CA LEU A 49 5.46 13.86 4.13
C LEU A 49 6.75 13.12 4.52
N THR A 50 7.24 12.21 3.68
CA THR A 50 8.41 11.37 3.94
C THR A 50 9.76 12.09 3.77
N LYS A 51 9.81 13.32 3.24
CA LYS A 51 11.09 14.04 3.02
C LYS A 51 11.69 14.72 4.28
N GLY A 52 11.10 14.53 5.46
CA GLY A 52 11.58 15.11 6.72
C GLY A 52 12.32 14.10 7.60
N ARG A 53 13.66 14.22 7.63
CA ARG A 53 14.67 13.56 8.51
C ARG A 53 14.15 12.60 9.60
N CYS A 54 14.60 11.35 9.49
CA CYS A 54 15.15 10.45 10.53
C CYS A 54 14.26 10.10 11.76
N ASP A 55 14.06 8.78 11.95
CA ASP A 55 13.74 8.10 13.22
C ASP A 55 12.32 8.14 13.83
N ASP A 56 11.22 8.24 13.06
CA ASP A 56 9.87 8.22 13.67
C ASP A 56 9.01 6.98 13.39
N GLY A 57 9.56 5.95 12.75
CA GLY A 57 8.78 4.75 12.44
C GLY A 57 7.72 5.04 11.38
N ARG A 58 8.08 5.59 10.23
CA ARG A 58 7.18 5.72 9.07
C ARG A 58 7.22 4.49 8.18
N THR A 59 6.15 4.27 7.42
CA THR A 59 6.12 3.25 6.37
C THR A 59 6.82 3.78 5.12
N THR A 60 7.96 3.18 4.77
CA THR A 60 8.67 3.44 3.51
C THR A 60 8.37 2.36 2.48
N ASP A 61 8.70 2.64 1.23
CA ASP A 61 8.68 1.67 0.13
C ASP A 61 9.59 0.48 0.42
N GLU A 62 10.75 0.68 1.07
CA GLU A 62 11.60 -0.45 1.50
C GLU A 62 10.94 -1.28 2.60
N ALA A 63 10.26 -0.66 3.57
CA ALA A 63 9.55 -1.41 4.61
C ALA A 63 8.40 -2.27 4.05
N ILE A 64 7.73 -1.77 3.00
CA ILE A 64 6.73 -2.56 2.27
C ILE A 64 7.40 -3.65 1.43
N ALA A 65 8.53 -3.37 0.77
CA ALA A 65 9.27 -4.36 0.00
C ALA A 65 9.80 -5.50 0.88
N ASP A 66 10.22 -5.21 2.12
CA ASP A 66 10.60 -6.24 3.10
C ASP A 66 9.41 -7.12 3.51
N LEU A 67 8.22 -6.52 3.63
CA LEU A 67 6.99 -7.24 3.99
C LEU A 67 6.40 -8.03 2.82
N LEU A 68 6.54 -7.50 1.61
CA LEU A 68 5.92 -7.95 0.37
C LEU A 68 6.90 -7.79 -0.82
N PRO A 69 7.92 -8.65 -0.92
CA PRO A 69 9.04 -8.46 -1.86
C PRO A 69 8.66 -8.63 -3.34
N VAL A 70 7.53 -9.28 -3.62
CA VAL A 70 7.05 -9.56 -4.99
C VAL A 70 5.98 -8.59 -5.47
N SER A 71 5.63 -7.60 -4.64
CA SER A 71 4.46 -6.75 -4.86
C SER A 71 4.82 -5.45 -5.54
N ALA A 72 3.94 -4.97 -6.43
CA ALA A 72 4.10 -3.67 -7.05
C ALA A 72 3.81 -2.57 -6.01
N VAL A 73 4.85 -1.85 -5.58
CA VAL A 73 4.76 -0.74 -4.62
C VAL A 73 4.78 0.59 -5.37
N LEU A 74 3.76 1.42 -5.15
CA LEU A 74 3.62 2.73 -5.76
C LEU A 74 3.50 3.80 -4.67
N SER A 75 4.38 4.78 -4.70
CA SER A 75 4.30 5.94 -3.82
C SER A 75 3.34 6.97 -4.40
N ILE A 76 2.26 7.28 -3.67
CA ILE A 76 1.26 8.26 -4.06
C ILE A 76 1.15 9.39 -3.03
N SER A 77 0.86 10.60 -3.51
CA SER A 77 0.41 11.71 -2.67
C SER A 77 -0.95 12.16 -3.16
N ALA A 78 -2.01 11.62 -2.54
CA ALA A 78 -3.38 12.00 -2.88
C ALA A 78 -3.64 13.50 -2.66
N LYS A 79 -2.92 14.13 -1.71
CA LYS A 79 -3.02 15.56 -1.42
C LYS A 79 -2.41 16.44 -2.52
N GLN A 80 -1.30 16.00 -3.11
CA GLN A 80 -0.64 16.72 -4.20
C GLN A 80 -1.07 16.25 -5.60
N GLY A 81 -1.89 15.18 -5.68
CA GLY A 81 -2.29 14.56 -6.94
C GLY A 81 -1.16 13.80 -7.64
N VAL A 82 -0.05 13.53 -6.96
CA VAL A 82 1.14 12.88 -7.54
C VAL A 82 1.03 11.36 -7.38
N GLY A 83 1.36 10.60 -8.42
CA GLY A 83 1.38 9.12 -8.37
C GLY A 83 0.03 8.43 -8.59
N VAL A 84 -1.05 9.20 -8.79
CA VAL A 84 -2.39 8.65 -9.08
C VAL A 84 -2.50 8.10 -10.50
N ASP A 85 -1.84 8.74 -11.48
CA ASP A 85 -1.79 8.23 -12.86
C ASP A 85 -1.00 6.90 -12.97
N PRO A 86 0.20 6.75 -12.39
CA PRO A 86 0.88 5.45 -12.31
C PRO A 86 0.07 4.36 -11.63
N LEU A 87 -0.70 4.71 -10.60
CA LEU A 87 -1.60 3.75 -9.93
C LEU A 87 -2.70 3.28 -10.88
N LYS A 88 -3.27 4.19 -11.67
CA LYS A 88 -4.27 3.88 -12.67
C LYS A 88 -3.69 2.99 -13.78
N ASP A 89 -2.48 3.28 -14.26
CA ASP A 89 -1.81 2.47 -15.28
C ASP A 89 -1.46 1.06 -14.78
N ALA A 90 -1.17 0.89 -13.49
CA ALA A 90 -0.89 -0.44 -12.92
C ALA A 90 -2.13 -1.35 -12.81
N ILE A 91 -3.33 -0.81 -13.00
CA ILE A 91 -4.61 -1.54 -12.86
C ILE A 91 -5.24 -1.87 -14.24
N VAL A 92 -4.82 -1.18 -15.31
CA VAL A 92 -5.42 -1.27 -16.66
C VAL A 92 -4.72 -2.30 -17.53
#